data_AF-A0A7K8BFB0-F1
#
_entry.id   AF-A0A7K8BFB0-F1
#
_cell.length_a   1.000
_cell.length_b   1.000
_cell.length_c   1.000
_cell.angle_alpha   90.00
_cell.angle_beta   90.00
_cell.angle_gamma   90.00
#
_symmetry.space_group_name_H-M   'P 1'
#
loop_
_entity.id
_entity.type
_entity.pdbx_description
1 polymer ?
#
loop_
_entity_poly.entity_id
_entity_poly.type
_entity_poly.pdbx_seq_one_letter_code
_entity_poly.pdbx_strand_id
1 'polypeptide(L)'
;MRRVLELHILKMVATYTVWVALEEVSLMNFLLVLLWALAMPYCRFRRMASCLSTVWACIIIVCKMLYQLEIVDPSQYSSNCTQPLPNDTNLTPEELGNSTLYRGPVDPANWFGIRKGFPNLGYIQNHLQVLLLLVFEAVVYRRQQYHRKHHQLVAPVTETIFEDISREHLDLGLVSCAKYFINYFYYKF
;
A
#
# COMPACT_ATOMS: atom_id res chain seq x y z
N MET A 1 16.43 -2.01 -17.21
CA MET A 1 15.91 -2.20 -15.83
C MET A 1 15.84 -0.90 -15.02
N ARG A 2 16.94 -0.18 -14.77
CA ARG A 2 16.96 1.04 -13.93
C ARG A 2 15.89 2.08 -14.32
N ARG A 3 15.75 2.40 -15.60
CA ARG A 3 14.77 3.38 -16.12
C ARG A 3 13.31 2.93 -15.95
N VAL A 4 13.03 1.67 -16.28
CA VAL A 4 11.70 1.06 -16.08
C VAL A 4 11.29 1.17 -14.61
N LEU A 5 12.22 0.85 -13.71
CA LEU A 5 11.95 0.91 -12.28
C LEU A 5 11.67 2.33 -11.80
N GLU A 6 12.42 3.33 -12.26
CA GLU A 6 12.17 4.75 -11.93
C GLU A 6 10.75 5.20 -12.33
N LEU A 7 10.24 4.75 -13.48
CA LEU A 7 8.93 5.16 -14.00
C LEU A 7 7.77 4.39 -13.34
N HIS A 8 7.97 3.10 -13.04
CA HIS A 8 6.90 2.21 -12.60
C HIS A 8 6.88 1.94 -11.09
N ILE A 9 7.92 2.31 -10.34
CA ILE A 9 8.00 2.01 -8.89
C ILE A 9 6.83 2.59 -8.11
N LEU A 10 6.41 3.81 -8.42
CA LEU A 10 5.31 4.46 -7.71
C LEU A 10 3.97 3.72 -7.91
N LYS A 11 3.72 3.20 -9.11
CA LYS A 11 2.53 2.39 -9.40
C LYS A 11 2.57 1.09 -8.61
N MET A 12 3.72 0.42 -8.58
CA MET A 12 3.90 -0.84 -7.84
C MET A 12 3.68 -0.65 -6.33
N VAL A 13 4.25 0.42 -5.75
CA VAL A 13 4.05 0.75 -4.33
C VAL A 13 2.55 1.00 -4.05
N ALA A 14 1.89 1.82 -4.86
CA ALA A 14 0.47 2.13 -4.69
C ALA A 14 -0.43 0.88 -4.82
N THR A 15 -0.18 0.01 -5.80
CA THR A 15 -0.96 -1.22 -5.97
C THR A 15 -0.77 -2.17 -4.81
N TYR A 16 0.46 -2.29 -4.31
CA TYR A 16 0.78 -3.20 -3.23
C TYR A 16 0.25 -2.70 -1.88
N THR A 17 0.33 -1.39 -1.60
CA THR A 17 -0.24 -0.82 -0.36
C THR A 17 -1.76 -0.97 -0.31
N VAL A 18 -2.45 -0.78 -1.44
CA VAL A 18 -3.89 -1.03 -1.54
C VAL A 18 -4.21 -2.51 -1.37
N TRP A 19 -3.43 -3.41 -1.97
CA TRP A 19 -3.59 -4.85 -1.78
C TRP A 19 -3.52 -5.25 -0.29
N VAL A 20 -2.49 -4.79 0.42
CA VAL A 20 -2.33 -5.04 1.86
C VAL A 20 -3.49 -4.48 2.68
N ALA A 21 -4.01 -3.30 2.31
CA ALA A 21 -5.16 -2.70 2.99
C ALA A 21 -6.49 -3.45 2.74
N LEU A 22 -6.62 -4.15 1.61
CA LEU A 22 -7.77 -4.99 1.30
C LEU A 22 -7.70 -6.35 2.03
N GLU A 23 -6.50 -6.90 2.19
CA GLU A 23 -6.28 -8.15 2.93
C GLU A 23 -6.60 -7.98 4.43
N GLU A 24 -6.22 -6.83 5.01
CA GLU A 24 -6.54 -6.48 6.38
C GLU A 24 -7.31 -5.16 6.44
N VAL A 25 -8.64 -5.25 6.44
CA VAL A 25 -9.51 -4.06 6.56
C VAL A 25 -9.41 -3.50 7.98
N SER A 26 -8.87 -2.29 8.10
CA SER A 26 -8.72 -1.58 9.38
C SER A 26 -8.67 -0.06 9.22
N LEU A 27 -8.99 0.66 10.29
CA LEU A 27 -8.88 2.13 10.31
C LEU A 27 -7.44 2.60 10.04
N MET A 28 -6.45 1.91 10.60
CA MET A 28 -5.04 2.28 10.39
C MET A 28 -4.62 2.13 8.92
N ASN A 29 -5.09 1.08 8.24
CA ASN A 29 -4.80 0.87 6.82
C ASN A 29 -5.58 1.83 5.91
N PHE A 30 -6.77 2.30 6.33
CA PHE A 30 -7.53 3.29 5.57
C PHE A 30 -6.73 4.57 5.29
N LEU A 31 -5.90 5.04 6.24
CA LEU A 31 -5.07 6.21 6.00
C LEU A 31 -4.04 5.99 4.87
N LEU A 32 -3.48 4.78 4.76
CA LEU A 32 -2.58 4.44 3.65
C LEU A 32 -3.33 4.47 2.31
N VAL A 33 -4.54 3.92 2.26
CA VAL A 33 -5.38 3.96 1.05
C VAL A 33 -5.68 5.41 0.66
N LEU A 34 -6.05 6.26 1.62
CA LEU A 34 -6.34 7.67 1.37
C LEU A 34 -5.11 8.40 0.81
N LEU A 35 -3.93 8.22 1.41
CA LEU A 35 -2.69 8.84 0.94
C LEU A 35 -2.38 8.44 -0.52
N TRP A 36 -2.51 7.15 -0.85
CA TRP A 36 -2.21 6.65 -2.19
C TRP A 36 -3.29 6.99 -3.22
N ALA A 37 -4.56 7.00 -2.83
CA ALA A 37 -5.68 7.44 -3.69
C ALA A 37 -5.52 8.92 -4.10
N LEU A 38 -5.00 9.77 -3.20
CA LEU A 38 -4.69 11.16 -3.52
C LEU A 38 -3.37 11.33 -4.29
N ALA A 39 -2.36 10.50 -4.01
CA ALA A 39 -1.06 10.57 -4.67
C ALA A 39 -1.11 10.23 -6.17
N MET A 40 -2.01 9.33 -6.58
CA MET A 40 -2.12 8.89 -7.97
C MET A 40 -2.51 10.05 -8.93
N PRO A 41 -3.61 10.81 -8.69
CA PRO A 41 -3.98 11.95 -9.52
C PRO A 41 -3.09 13.19 -9.28
N TYR A 42 -2.68 13.47 -8.04
CA TYR A 42 -1.95 14.69 -7.71
C TYR A 42 -0.43 14.47 -7.67
N CYS A 43 0.24 14.69 -8.82
CA CYS A 43 1.69 14.45 -8.96
C CYS A 43 2.56 15.18 -7.92
N ARG A 44 2.19 16.40 -7.52
CA ARG A 44 2.94 17.17 -6.49
C ARG A 44 2.87 16.51 -5.11
N PHE A 45 1.80 15.78 -4.82
CA PHE A 45 1.58 15.15 -3.53
C PHE A 45 2.33 13.81 -3.38
N ARG A 46 2.73 13.18 -4.49
CA ARG A 46 3.40 11.86 -4.50
C ARG A 46 4.55 11.72 -3.51
N ARG A 47 5.46 12.70 -3.51
CA ARG A 47 6.63 12.67 -2.60
C ARG A 47 6.23 12.82 -1.14
N MET A 48 5.22 13.64 -0.85
CA MET A 48 4.69 13.79 0.50
C MET A 48 3.98 12.51 0.95
N ALA A 49 3.16 11.92 0.08
CA ALA A 49 2.44 10.67 0.37
C ALA A 49 3.41 9.52 0.68
N SER A 50 4.48 9.35 -0.10
CA SER A 50 5.51 8.33 0.18
C SER A 50 6.14 8.53 1.57
N CYS A 51 6.56 9.75 1.91
CA CYS A 51 7.12 10.07 3.22
C CYS A 51 6.12 9.80 4.36
N LEU A 52 4.89 10.31 4.23
CA LEU A 52 3.83 10.12 5.24
C LEU A 52 3.46 8.65 5.42
N SER A 53 3.38 7.90 4.32
CA SER A 53 3.10 6.45 4.36
C SER A 53 4.22 5.66 5.02
N THR A 54 5.48 6.10 4.89
CA THR A 54 6.64 5.48 5.55
C THR A 54 6.55 5.67 7.06
N VAL A 55 6.32 6.90 7.51
CA VAL A 55 6.13 7.22 8.94
C VAL A 55 4.95 6.45 9.51
N TRP A 56 3.83 6.43 8.78
CA TRP A 56 2.62 5.74 9.22
C TRP A 56 2.77 4.22 9.28
N ALA A 57 3.44 3.60 8.29
CA ALA A 57 3.75 2.18 8.32
C ALA A 57 4.60 1.82 9.55
N CYS A 58 5.60 2.65 9.89
CA CYS A 58 6.38 2.46 11.11
C CYS A 58 5.51 2.56 12.37
N ILE A 59 4.58 3.52 12.44
CA ILE A 59 3.63 3.65 13.56
C ILE A 59 2.79 2.38 13.68
N ILE A 60 2.23 1.87 12.58
CA ILE A 60 1.44 0.62 12.60
C ILE A 60 2.27 -0.56 13.12
N ILE A 61 3.50 -0.73 12.63
CA ILE A 61 4.39 -1.82 13.06
C ILE A 61 4.67 -1.71 14.57
N VAL A 62 5.02 -0.52 15.07
CA VAL A 62 5.28 -0.29 16.49
C VAL A 62 4.03 -0.57 17.33
N CYS A 63 2.86 -0.06 16.94
CA CYS A 63 1.60 -0.32 17.64
C CYS A 63 1.26 -1.82 17.67
N LYS A 64 1.39 -2.52 16.54
CA LYS A 64 1.15 -3.97 16.46
C LYS A 64 2.09 -4.76 17.36
N MET A 65 3.36 -4.37 17.46
CA MET A 65 4.35 -5.02 18.31
C MET A 65 4.13 -4.73 19.80
N LEU A 66 3.86 -3.47 20.17
CA LEU A 66 3.57 -3.10 21.56
C LEU A 66 2.33 -3.83 22.11
N TYR A 67 1.30 -4.02 21.29
CA TYR A 67 0.09 -4.72 21.70
C TYR A 67 0.29 -6.23 21.94
N GLN A 68 1.39 -6.83 21.45
CA GLN A 68 1.71 -8.23 21.76
C GLN A 68 2.33 -8.41 23.15
N LEU A 69 2.71 -7.33 23.85
CA LEU A 69 3.31 -7.44 25.19
C LEU A 69 2.33 -8.06 26.18
N GLU A 70 2.85 -8.84 27.12
CA GLU A 70 2.05 -9.56 28.12
C GLU A 70 1.20 -8.62 28.99
N ILE A 71 1.68 -7.40 29.22
CA ILE A 71 1.01 -6.37 30.03
C ILE A 71 -0.35 -5.93 29.47
N VAL A 72 -0.58 -6.05 28.16
CA VAL A 72 -1.82 -5.62 27.51
C VAL A 72 -2.79 -6.78 27.48
N ASP A 73 -3.73 -6.90 28.41
CA ASP A 73 -4.73 -7.99 28.41
C ASP A 73 -6.06 -7.56 27.75
N PRO A 74 -6.43 -8.12 26.58
CA PRO A 74 -7.68 -7.81 25.89
C PRO A 74 -8.91 -8.16 26.73
N SER A 75 -8.82 -9.12 27.67
CA SER A 75 -9.95 -9.52 28.52
C SER A 75 -10.49 -8.36 29.37
N GLN A 76 -9.62 -7.40 29.74
CA GLN A 76 -9.98 -6.24 30.56
C GLN A 76 -10.71 -5.15 29.75
N TYR A 77 -10.50 -5.11 28.43
CA TYR A 77 -11.05 -4.07 27.54
C TYR A 77 -12.17 -4.59 26.63
N SER A 78 -12.27 -5.91 26.47
CA SER A 78 -13.28 -6.54 25.64
C SER A 78 -14.66 -6.34 26.25
N SER A 79 -15.63 -5.99 25.41
CA SER A 79 -17.02 -5.79 25.83
C SER A 79 -17.89 -6.87 25.23
N ASN A 80 -18.75 -7.48 26.06
CA ASN A 80 -19.74 -8.44 25.59
C ASN A 80 -21.02 -7.70 25.20
N CYS A 81 -21.45 -7.83 23.95
CA CYS A 81 -22.68 -7.22 23.47
C CYS A 81 -23.88 -8.09 23.85
N THR A 82 -24.85 -7.51 24.56
CA THR A 82 -26.09 -8.20 24.93
C THR A 82 -26.95 -8.42 23.70
N GLN A 83 -27.42 -9.65 23.48
CA GLN A 83 -28.27 -9.96 22.34
C GLN A 83 -29.62 -9.21 22.45
N PRO A 84 -30.05 -8.50 21.39
CA PRO A 84 -31.36 -7.83 21.36
C PRO A 84 -32.51 -8.84 21.39
N LEU A 85 -33.70 -8.39 21.78
CA LEU A 85 -34.89 -9.24 21.71
C LEU A 85 -35.27 -9.50 20.24
N PRO A 86 -35.95 -10.63 19.95
CA PRO A 86 -36.34 -10.99 18.59
C PRO A 86 -37.23 -9.95 17.90
N ASN A 87 -37.95 -9.13 18.67
CA ASN A 87 -38.86 -8.11 18.15
C ASN A 87 -38.16 -6.78 17.81
N ASP A 88 -36.92 -6.58 18.24
CA ASP A 88 -36.20 -5.32 18.06
C ASP A 88 -35.39 -5.29 16.74
N THR A 89 -35.16 -6.45 16.13
CA THR A 89 -34.35 -6.58 14.90
C THR A 89 -35.00 -7.51 13.88
N ASN A 90 -34.80 -7.22 12.59
CA ASN A 90 -35.29 -8.06 11.48
C ASN A 90 -34.39 -9.29 11.21
N LEU A 91 -33.43 -9.59 12.10
CA LEU A 91 -32.48 -10.68 11.92
C LEU A 91 -33.00 -11.96 12.58
N THR A 92 -32.77 -13.10 11.94
CA THR A 92 -33.07 -14.39 12.56
C THR A 92 -32.13 -14.66 13.74
N PRO A 93 -32.54 -15.46 14.74
CA PRO A 93 -31.68 -15.79 15.89
C PRO A 93 -30.36 -16.46 15.47
N GLU A 94 -30.37 -17.24 14.39
CA GLU A 94 -29.18 -17.89 13.84
C GLU A 94 -28.21 -16.90 13.18
N GLU A 95 -28.74 -15.92 12.42
CA GLU A 95 -27.94 -14.83 11.85
C GLU A 95 -27.35 -13.94 12.94
N LEU A 96 -28.12 -13.68 13.99
CA LEU A 96 -27.69 -12.90 15.13
C LEU A 96 -26.52 -13.59 15.85
N GLY A 97 -26.63 -14.88 16.14
CA GLY A 97 -25.57 -15.67 16.77
C GLY A 97 -24.30 -15.81 15.93
N ASN A 98 -24.42 -15.77 14.60
CA ASN A 98 -23.28 -15.81 13.68
C ASN A 98 -22.64 -14.43 13.41
N SER A 99 -23.28 -13.34 13.83
CA SER A 99 -22.77 -11.99 13.63
C SER A 99 -21.49 -11.72 14.42
N THR A 100 -20.70 -10.74 13.96
CA THR A 100 -19.44 -10.36 14.61
C THR A 100 -19.62 -9.78 16.01
N LEU A 101 -20.76 -9.15 16.28
CA LEU A 101 -21.06 -8.48 17.54
C LEU A 101 -21.52 -9.44 18.63
N TYR A 102 -22.32 -10.46 18.28
CA TYR A 102 -22.99 -11.32 19.26
C TYR A 102 -22.39 -12.73 19.39
N ARG A 103 -21.37 -13.06 18.58
CA ARG A 103 -20.67 -14.35 18.65
C ARG A 103 -19.72 -14.47 19.86
N GLY A 104 -19.22 -13.36 20.38
CA GLY A 104 -18.26 -13.34 21.48
C GLY A 104 -17.89 -11.93 21.92
N PRO A 105 -17.03 -11.79 22.94
CA PRO A 105 -16.58 -10.48 23.41
C PRO A 105 -15.82 -9.75 22.31
N VAL A 106 -16.19 -8.50 22.07
CA VAL A 106 -15.61 -7.66 21.02
C VAL A 106 -14.51 -6.81 21.63
N ASP A 107 -13.31 -6.90 21.04
CA ASP A 107 -12.19 -6.02 21.35
C ASP A 107 -12.26 -4.76 20.47
N PRO A 108 -12.40 -3.55 21.05
CA PRO A 108 -12.39 -2.31 20.30
C PRO A 108 -11.11 -2.10 19.46
N ALA A 109 -9.96 -2.63 19.90
CA ALA A 109 -8.69 -2.49 19.19
C ALA A 109 -8.70 -3.22 17.83
N ASN A 110 -9.53 -4.26 17.69
CA ASN A 110 -9.66 -5.00 16.43
C ASN A 110 -10.17 -4.12 15.29
N TRP A 111 -11.05 -3.14 15.58
CA TRP A 111 -11.54 -2.18 14.58
C TRP A 111 -10.42 -1.26 14.05
N PHE A 112 -9.46 -0.91 14.91
CA PHE A 112 -8.25 -0.20 14.52
C PHE A 112 -7.24 -1.07 13.77
N GLY A 113 -7.44 -2.39 13.70
CA GLY A 113 -6.51 -3.34 13.06
C GLY A 113 -5.40 -3.84 13.97
N ILE A 114 -5.66 -3.89 15.29
CA ILE A 114 -4.72 -4.42 16.27
C ILE A 114 -5.36 -5.63 16.95
N ARG A 115 -4.68 -6.78 16.89
CA ARG A 115 -5.13 -8.06 17.45
C ARG A 115 -4.04 -8.66 18.31
N LYS A 116 -4.39 -9.21 19.48
CA LYS A 116 -3.46 -9.99 20.31
C LYS A 116 -3.48 -11.47 19.90
N GLY A 117 -2.39 -12.18 20.15
CA GLY A 117 -2.29 -13.63 19.93
C GLY A 117 -1.65 -14.04 18.60
N PHE A 118 -1.08 -13.07 17.87
CA PHE A 118 -0.31 -13.31 16.65
C PHE A 118 1.12 -12.76 16.79
N PRO A 119 1.94 -13.28 17.73
CA PRO A 119 3.31 -12.80 17.94
C PRO A 119 4.29 -13.13 16.79
N ASN A 120 3.80 -13.76 15.73
CA ASN A 120 4.63 -14.21 14.61
C ASN A 120 4.95 -13.05 13.66
N LEU A 121 6.14 -13.12 13.06
CA LEU A 121 6.58 -12.22 11.99
C LEU A 121 5.50 -12.04 10.90
N GLY A 122 4.72 -13.09 10.62
CA GLY A 122 3.61 -13.07 9.65
C GLY A 122 2.58 -11.96 9.90
N TYR A 123 2.31 -11.58 11.15
CA TYR A 123 1.31 -10.55 11.48
C TYR A 123 1.74 -9.13 11.09
N ILE A 124 3.04 -8.87 11.11
CA ILE A 124 3.64 -7.59 10.70
C ILE A 124 4.26 -7.67 9.30
N GLN A 125 4.32 -8.85 8.70
CA GLN A 125 5.04 -9.10 7.44
C GLN A 125 4.51 -8.24 6.30
N ASN A 126 3.19 -8.08 6.20
CA ASN A 126 2.57 -7.26 5.15
C ASN A 126 2.98 -5.79 5.29
N HIS A 127 2.93 -5.23 6.50
CA HIS A 127 3.37 -3.85 6.78
C HIS A 127 4.89 -3.67 6.61
N LEU A 128 5.69 -4.69 6.94
CA LEU A 128 7.14 -4.70 6.69
C LEU A 128 7.45 -4.70 5.19
N GLN A 129 6.71 -5.47 4.39
CA GLN A 129 6.87 -5.49 2.93
C GLN A 129 6.47 -4.15 2.31
N VAL A 130 5.41 -3.50 2.81
CA VAL A 130 5.08 -2.11 2.43
C VAL A 130 6.22 -1.16 2.75
N LEU A 131 6.75 -1.21 3.98
CA LEU A 131 7.87 -0.37 4.39
C LEU A 131 9.12 -0.61 3.53
N LEU A 132 9.44 -1.87 3.24
CA LEU A 132 10.56 -2.25 2.37
C LEU A 132 10.38 -1.67 0.96
N LEU A 133 9.18 -1.73 0.39
CA LEU A 133 8.88 -1.17 -0.93
C LEU A 133 8.99 0.36 -0.95
N LEU A 134 8.56 1.05 0.11
CA LEU A 134 8.73 2.50 0.27
C LEU A 134 10.21 2.89 0.35
N VAL A 135 11.00 2.16 1.13
CA VAL A 135 12.45 2.36 1.20
C VAL A 135 13.09 2.08 -0.16
N PHE A 136 12.67 1.02 -0.84
CA PHE A 136 13.15 0.67 -2.16
C PHE A 136 12.86 1.75 -3.19
N GLU A 137 11.67 2.36 -3.18
CA GLU A 137 11.32 3.54 -3.97
C GLU A 137 12.34 4.68 -3.78
N ALA A 138 12.61 5.05 -2.53
CA ALA A 138 13.57 6.09 -2.21
C ALA A 138 14.99 5.73 -2.70
N VAL A 139 15.41 4.47 -2.56
CA VAL A 139 16.70 3.97 -3.06
C VAL A 139 16.79 4.07 -4.58
N VAL A 140 15.73 3.72 -5.31
CA VAL A 140 15.68 3.82 -6.78
C VAL A 140 15.90 5.28 -7.19
N TYR A 141 15.13 6.22 -6.64
CA TYR A 141 15.27 7.64 -6.97
C TYR A 141 16.65 8.20 -6.61
N ARG A 142 17.18 7.86 -5.42
CA ARG A 142 18.53 8.28 -5.00
C ARG A 142 19.62 7.74 -5.92
N ARG A 143 19.52 6.47 -6.33
CA ARG A 143 20.49 5.84 -7.21
C ARG A 143 20.47 6.46 -8.61
N GLN A 144 19.28 6.82 -9.12
CA GLN A 144 19.16 7.55 -10.39
C GLN A 144 19.78 8.94 -10.31
N GLN A 145 19.50 9.68 -9.23
CA GLN A 145 20.07 11.01 -9.03
C GLN A 145 21.60 10.96 -8.93
N TYR A 146 22.14 9.97 -8.21
CA TYR A 146 23.58 9.76 -8.11
C TYR A 146 24.21 9.45 -9.47
N HIS A 147 23.60 8.54 -10.24
CA HIS A 147 24.07 8.18 -11.58
C HIS A 147 24.10 9.38 -12.52
N ARG A 148 23.04 10.20 -12.53
CA ARG A 148 22.97 11.43 -13.34
C ARG A 148 24.07 12.42 -12.96
N LYS A 149 24.28 12.64 -11.65
CA LYS A 149 25.32 13.55 -11.17
C LYS A 149 26.72 13.08 -11.54
N HIS A 150 27.00 11.78 -11.40
CA HIS A 150 28.31 11.20 -11.69
C HIS A 150 28.66 11.29 -13.19
N HIS A 151 27.70 11.06 -14.07
CA HIS A 151 27.90 11.07 -15.51
C HIS A 151 27.54 12.43 -16.17
N GLN A 152 27.24 13.46 -15.38
CA GLN A 152 26.81 14.78 -15.86
C GLN A 152 25.62 14.73 -16.85
N LEU A 153 24.71 13.78 -16.65
CA LEU A 153 23.54 13.58 -17.50
C LEU A 153 22.38 14.47 -17.03
N VAL A 154 21.70 15.09 -17.98
CA VAL A 154 20.47 15.86 -17.73
C VAL A 154 19.32 14.90 -17.44
N ALA A 155 18.35 15.31 -16.61
CA ALA A 155 17.13 14.54 -16.44
C ALA A 155 16.38 14.48 -17.79
N PRO A 156 16.06 13.29 -18.31
CA PRO A 156 15.38 13.17 -19.60
C PRO A 156 14.02 13.85 -19.55
N VAL A 157 13.74 14.65 -20.57
CA VAL A 157 12.49 15.43 -20.71
C VAL A 157 11.31 14.50 -20.97
N THR A 158 11.55 13.37 -21.63
CA THR A 158 10.56 12.34 -21.91
C THR A 158 10.60 11.23 -20.87
N GLU A 159 9.44 10.88 -20.32
CA GLU A 159 9.25 9.73 -19.41
C GLU A 159 9.25 8.37 -20.17
N THR A 160 10.11 8.24 -21.19
CA THR A 160 10.22 7.05 -22.03
C THR A 160 11.34 6.12 -21.54
N ILE A 161 11.26 4.85 -21.95
CA ILE A 161 12.25 3.82 -21.64
C ILE A 161 13.40 3.85 -22.66
N PHE A 162 13.06 3.96 -23.96
CA PHE A 162 14.01 4.10 -25.05
C PHE A 162 13.95 5.54 -25.60
N GLU A 163 14.99 6.33 -25.36
CA GLU A 163 15.02 7.74 -25.79
C GLU A 163 15.21 7.87 -27.32
N ASP A 164 15.87 6.90 -27.94
CA ASP A 164 16.22 6.93 -29.38
C ASP A 164 15.04 6.68 -30.33
N ILE A 165 13.84 6.37 -29.80
CA ILE A 165 12.72 5.90 -30.62
C ILE A 165 11.56 6.88 -30.60
N SER A 166 11.43 7.56 -31.73
CA SER A 166 10.34 8.48 -32.05
C SER A 166 9.28 7.81 -32.93
N ARG A 167 8.22 8.56 -33.26
CA ARG A 167 7.15 8.11 -34.18
C ARG A 167 7.68 7.76 -35.58
N GLU A 168 8.73 8.43 -36.04
CA GLU A 168 9.36 8.19 -37.35
C GLU A 168 9.97 6.79 -37.44
N HIS A 169 10.37 6.22 -36.30
CA HIS A 169 10.99 4.91 -36.24
C HIS A 169 9.98 3.76 -36.20
N LEU A 170 8.68 4.05 -36.14
CA LEU A 170 7.63 3.03 -36.06
C LEU A 170 7.64 2.10 -37.28
N ASP A 171 7.81 2.67 -38.48
CA ASP A 171 7.64 1.95 -39.75
C ASP A 171 8.96 1.39 -40.29
N LEU A 172 10.09 1.63 -39.61
CA LEU A 172 11.42 1.18 -40.04
C LEU A 172 11.66 -0.32 -39.82
N GLY A 173 10.85 -0.98 -38.98
CA GLY A 173 10.95 -2.42 -38.77
C GLY A 173 10.26 -2.91 -37.50
N LEU A 174 10.12 -4.24 -37.38
CA LEU A 174 9.37 -4.89 -36.31
C LEU A 174 9.92 -4.58 -34.91
N VAL A 175 11.26 -4.53 -34.78
CA VAL A 175 11.92 -4.24 -33.49
C VAL A 175 11.72 -2.79 -33.06
N SER A 176 11.85 -1.84 -33.99
CA SER A 176 11.61 -0.41 -33.72
C SER A 176 10.14 -0.15 -33.39
N CYS A 177 9.22 -0.84 -34.09
CA CYS A 177 7.81 -0.85 -33.81
C CYS A 177 7.48 -1.34 -32.39
N ALA A 178 8.03 -2.50 -31.99
CA ALA A 178 7.84 -3.04 -30.65
C ALA A 178 8.34 -2.08 -29.56
N LYS A 179 9.52 -1.48 -29.73
CA LYS A 179 10.07 -0.51 -28.78
C LYS A 179 9.25 0.79 -28.73
N TYR A 180 8.70 1.25 -29.86
CA TYR A 180 7.78 2.39 -29.89
C TYR A 180 6.52 2.09 -29.08
N PHE A 181 5.91 0.90 -29.27
CA PHE A 181 4.76 0.50 -28.48
C PHE A 181 5.11 0.40 -26.99
N ILE A 182 6.26 -0.17 -26.60
CA ILE A 182 6.66 -0.21 -25.18
C ILE A 182 6.72 1.20 -24.56
N ASN A 183 7.19 2.21 -25.30
CA ASN A 183 7.23 3.59 -24.82
C ASN A 183 5.85 4.27 -24.76
N TYR A 184 5.01 4.07 -25.78
CA TYR A 184 3.81 4.88 -26.02
C TYR A 184 2.49 4.09 -25.99
N PHE A 185 2.49 2.85 -25.48
CA PHE A 185 1.29 2.00 -25.46
C PHE A 185 0.11 2.70 -24.79
N TYR A 186 0.28 3.09 -23.52
CA TYR A 186 -0.75 3.77 -22.72
C TYR A 186 -1.04 5.21 -23.20
N TYR A 187 -0.13 5.81 -23.97
CA TYR A 187 -0.38 7.12 -24.55
C TYR A 187 -1.35 7.03 -25.74
N LYS A 188 -1.33 5.90 -26.46
CA LYS A 188 -2.12 5.70 -27.68
C LYS A 188 -3.42 4.91 -27.44
N PHE A 189 -3.40 3.96 -26.52
CA PHE A 189 -4.52 3.12 -26.11
C PHE A 189 -4.87 3.38 -24.65
#